data_AF-A0A9X3XCB2-F1
#
_entry.id   AF-A0A9X3XCB2-F1
#
_cell.length_a   1.000
_cell.length_b   1.000
_cell.length_c   1.000
_cell.angle_alpha   90.00
_cell.angle_beta   90.00
_cell.angle_gamma   90.00
#
_symmetry.space_group_name_H-M   'P 1'
#
loop_
_entity.id
_entity.type
_entity.pdbx_description
1 polymer ?
#
loop_
_entity_poly.entity_id
_entity_poly.type
_entity_poly.pdbx_seq_one_letter_code
_entity_poly.pdbx_strand_id
1 'polypeptide(L)'
;MWTKGFALLGLAFGAAIMGSACVAGEPTDDERDAGLPLTAAEEEDLGAAEDDLSIQDFARLPRCGGFAGFRCPAGLRCIDLPGDDCDPARGGADCIGVCVRGGPTAARCANPRRTYISRDPAQCAAMLFRCEPGFRPFSDECGCGCLRVGGPGGGPGRVRCRENICGPGEYCCNESCGICAPIGGFCTQEFCQ
;
A
#
# COMPACT_ATOMS: atom_id res chain seq x y z
N MET A 1 -17.78 -54.66 28.76
CA MET A 1 -18.46 -53.97 27.64
C MET A 1 -17.39 -53.24 26.85
N TRP A 2 -16.97 -53.55 25.61
CA TRP A 2 -17.62 -54.06 24.39
C TRP A 2 -18.76 -53.17 23.87
N THR A 3 -18.43 -52.33 22.89
CA THR A 3 -19.11 -52.06 21.60
C THR A 3 -18.06 -51.32 20.74
N LYS A 4 -17.46 -51.94 19.70
CA LYS A 4 -17.93 -52.07 18.29
C LYS A 4 -18.32 -50.69 17.72
N GLY A 5 -17.85 -50.17 16.58
CA GLY A 5 -17.08 -50.68 15.45
C GLY A 5 -17.44 -49.79 14.24
N PHE A 6 -16.46 -49.43 13.41
CA PHE A 6 -16.62 -48.86 12.06
C PHE A 6 -15.43 -49.42 11.27
N ALA A 7 -15.56 -50.41 10.36
CA ALA A 7 -16.34 -50.53 9.12
C ALA A 7 -15.84 -49.63 7.99
N LEU A 8 -15.62 -50.28 6.83
CA LEU A 8 -15.38 -49.80 5.45
C LEU A 8 -13.89 -49.78 5.06
N LEU A 9 -13.34 -50.88 4.52
CA LEU A 9 -13.62 -51.53 3.22
C LEU A 9 -13.25 -50.61 2.04
N GLY A 10 -12.12 -50.91 1.41
CA GLY A 10 -11.65 -50.22 0.22
C GLY A 10 -12.41 -50.60 -1.05
N LEU A 11 -12.28 -49.77 -2.06
CA LEU A 11 -12.45 -50.08 -3.48
C LEU A 11 -11.58 -49.09 -4.28
N ALA A 12 -10.56 -49.64 -4.93
CA ALA A 12 -9.90 -49.01 -6.07
C ALA A 12 -10.87 -48.95 -7.26
N PHE A 13 -10.73 -47.97 -8.15
CA PHE A 13 -10.92 -48.05 -9.62
C PHE A 13 -10.89 -46.64 -10.22
N GLY A 14 -10.17 -46.45 -11.32
CA GLY A 14 -10.43 -45.33 -12.25
C GLY A 14 -9.20 -44.65 -12.82
N ALA A 15 -8.55 -45.29 -13.79
CA ALA A 15 -7.69 -44.61 -14.76
C ALA A 15 -8.53 -44.07 -15.93
N ALA A 16 -8.29 -42.82 -16.33
CA ALA A 16 -8.56 -42.23 -17.65
C ALA A 16 -7.74 -40.92 -17.69
N ILE A 17 -6.62 -40.78 -18.41
CA ILE A 17 -6.40 -40.77 -19.86
C ILE A 17 -7.50 -40.04 -20.64
N MET A 18 -7.28 -38.77 -20.95
CA MET A 18 -7.22 -38.27 -22.33
C MET A 18 -6.62 -36.86 -22.33
N GLY A 19 -5.41 -36.75 -22.88
CA GLY A 19 -4.84 -35.49 -23.30
C GLY A 19 -5.59 -34.99 -24.53
N SER A 20 -6.02 -33.73 -24.50
CA SER A 20 -6.39 -33.02 -25.73
C SER A 20 -5.13 -32.39 -26.29
N ALA A 21 -4.68 -32.94 -27.41
CA ALA A 21 -3.67 -32.33 -28.25
C ALA A 21 -4.25 -31.03 -28.85
N CYS A 22 -3.55 -29.92 -28.66
CA CYS A 22 -3.75 -28.72 -29.45
C CYS A 22 -3.27 -29.03 -30.87
N VAL A 23 -4.17 -28.93 -31.86
CA VAL A 23 -3.79 -29.06 -33.27
C VAL A 23 -3.05 -27.77 -33.66
N ALA A 24 -1.83 -27.92 -34.18
CA ALA A 24 -1.14 -26.86 -34.90
C ALA A 24 -1.70 -26.82 -36.33
N GLY A 25 -2.23 -25.68 -36.72
CA GLY A 25 -2.53 -25.33 -38.11
C GLY A 25 -1.85 -23.99 -38.40
N GLU A 26 -0.78 -24.04 -39.19
CA GLU A 26 -0.01 -22.89 -39.68
C GLU A 26 -0.64 -22.36 -40.99
N PRO A 27 -0.34 -21.10 -41.38
CA PRO A 27 -1.12 -20.31 -42.33
C PRO A 27 -0.75 -20.61 -43.78
N THR A 28 -1.71 -20.45 -44.69
CA THR A 28 -1.42 -20.30 -46.12
C THR A 28 -1.65 -18.84 -46.50
N ASP A 29 -0.52 -18.14 -46.65
CA ASP A 29 -0.44 -16.91 -47.44
C ASP A 29 -0.88 -17.22 -48.87
N ASP A 30 -1.85 -16.49 -49.41
CA ASP A 30 -1.79 -16.01 -50.78
C ASP A 30 -2.96 -15.05 -51.11
N GLU A 31 -2.56 -13.96 -51.77
CA GLU A 31 -3.33 -13.14 -52.70
C GLU A 31 -4.13 -11.88 -52.25
N ARG A 32 -3.37 -10.77 -52.27
CA ARG A 32 -3.52 -9.64 -53.21
C ARG A 32 -4.74 -8.71 -53.08
N ASP A 33 -4.43 -7.52 -52.59
CA ASP A 33 -4.69 -6.21 -53.20
C ASP A 33 -5.86 -6.11 -54.20
N ALA A 34 -6.98 -5.60 -53.69
CA ALA A 34 -7.82 -4.67 -54.44
C ALA A 34 -8.20 -3.53 -53.49
N GLY A 35 -7.60 -2.36 -53.70
CA GLY A 35 -7.90 -1.15 -52.93
C GLY A 35 -9.35 -0.71 -53.07
N LEU A 36 -9.92 -0.27 -51.96
CA LEU A 36 -11.12 0.58 -51.82
C LEU A 36 -11.05 1.28 -50.43
N PRO A 37 -11.78 2.38 -50.24
CA PRO A 37 -11.22 3.66 -49.79
C PRO A 37 -11.16 3.81 -48.28
N LEU A 38 -10.29 4.73 -47.85
CA LEU A 38 -10.20 5.32 -46.52
C LEU A 38 -11.57 5.78 -46.01
N THR A 39 -12.26 4.92 -45.26
CA THR A 39 -13.30 5.35 -44.33
C THR A 39 -12.73 5.20 -42.93
N ALA A 40 -12.56 6.35 -42.29
CA ALA A 40 -12.29 6.55 -40.86
C ALA A 40 -11.08 5.79 -40.31
N ALA A 41 -10.08 6.54 -39.86
CA ALA A 41 -9.07 6.04 -38.95
C ALA A 41 -9.74 5.41 -37.72
N GLU A 42 -9.87 4.09 -37.72
CA GLU A 42 -9.90 3.33 -36.48
C GLU A 42 -8.44 3.23 -36.06
N GLU A 43 -8.00 4.25 -35.31
CA GLU A 43 -6.77 4.21 -34.56
C GLU A 43 -6.89 3.11 -33.50
N GLU A 44 -6.50 1.89 -33.86
CA GLU A 44 -5.94 0.97 -32.88
C GLU A 44 -4.57 1.52 -32.48
N ASP A 45 -4.55 2.45 -31.53
CA ASP A 45 -3.32 2.94 -30.92
C ASP A 45 -3.47 3.10 -29.40
N LEU A 46 -2.79 2.20 -28.69
CA LEU A 46 -2.10 2.43 -27.42
C LEU A 46 -2.86 3.13 -26.27
N GLY A 47 -3.34 2.32 -25.30
CA GLY A 47 -3.22 2.68 -23.89
C GLY A 47 -4.53 2.86 -23.11
N ALA A 48 -5.16 1.75 -22.73
CA ALA A 48 -6.13 1.77 -21.62
C ALA A 48 -5.40 1.92 -20.27
N ALA A 49 -5.12 3.15 -19.86
CA ALA A 49 -4.78 3.50 -18.47
C ALA A 49 -5.10 4.99 -18.19
N GLU A 50 -6.30 5.43 -18.52
CA GLU A 50 -6.83 6.73 -18.08
C GLU A 50 -7.87 6.41 -16.97
N ASP A 51 -7.50 6.54 -15.70
CA ASP A 51 -8.45 6.57 -14.57
C ASP A 51 -9.29 7.87 -14.65
N ASP A 52 -10.11 8.03 -15.70
CA ASP A 52 -11.02 9.17 -15.86
C ASP A 52 -12.39 8.80 -15.28
N LEU A 53 -12.54 8.97 -13.96
CA LEU A 53 -13.84 8.86 -13.30
C LEU A 53 -14.73 10.00 -13.80
N SER A 54 -15.74 9.67 -14.59
CA SER A 54 -16.65 10.66 -15.16
C SER A 54 -17.49 11.34 -14.06
N ILE A 55 -17.94 12.58 -14.29
CA ILE A 55 -18.87 13.29 -13.37
C ILE A 55 -20.14 12.47 -13.06
N GLN A 56 -20.54 11.57 -13.96
CA GLN A 56 -21.68 10.68 -13.78
C GLN A 56 -21.42 9.57 -12.76
N ASP A 57 -20.16 9.23 -12.50
CA ASP A 57 -19.78 8.25 -11.48
C ASP A 57 -19.78 8.87 -10.08
N PHE A 58 -19.42 10.15 -9.96
CA PHE A 58 -19.52 10.90 -8.69
C PHE A 58 -20.96 11.12 -8.24
N ALA A 59 -21.93 11.15 -9.16
CA ALA A 59 -23.35 11.28 -8.83
C ALA A 59 -23.93 10.08 -8.07
N ARG A 60 -23.26 8.92 -8.09
CA ARG A 60 -23.69 7.69 -7.40
C ARG A 60 -23.04 7.48 -6.03
N LEU A 61 -22.03 8.27 -5.68
CA LEU A 61 -21.34 8.16 -4.41
C LEU A 61 -22.16 8.79 -3.27
N PRO A 62 -22.05 8.29 -2.03
CA PRO A 62 -22.75 8.89 -0.89
C PRO A 62 -22.40 10.36 -0.72
N ARG A 63 -23.41 11.20 -0.47
CA ARG A 63 -23.22 12.63 -0.19
C ARG A 63 -22.76 12.83 1.25
N CYS A 64 -21.98 13.89 1.47
CA CYS A 64 -21.51 14.31 2.78
C CYS A 64 -21.48 15.84 2.86
N GLY A 65 -21.19 16.40 4.02
CA GLY A 65 -21.25 17.85 4.22
C GLY A 65 -22.69 18.36 4.13
N GLY A 66 -22.88 19.50 3.48
CA GLY A 66 -24.17 20.17 3.42
C GLY A 66 -24.52 20.87 4.73
N PHE A 67 -25.57 21.69 4.73
CA PHE A 67 -26.13 22.29 5.96
C PHE A 67 -26.47 21.25 7.05
N ALA A 68 -26.79 20.02 6.65
CA ALA A 68 -27.08 18.90 7.55
C ALA A 68 -25.83 18.21 8.14
N GLY A 69 -24.62 18.52 7.64
CA GLY A 69 -23.36 18.00 8.15
C GLY A 69 -23.21 16.48 8.01
N PHE A 70 -23.67 15.90 6.91
CA PHE A 70 -23.63 14.45 6.70
C PHE A 70 -22.19 13.92 6.71
N ARG A 71 -21.94 12.87 7.50
CA ARG A 71 -20.63 12.22 7.59
C ARG A 71 -20.54 11.05 6.62
N CYS A 72 -19.35 10.86 6.06
CA CYS A 72 -19.09 9.68 5.25
C CYS A 72 -19.07 8.39 6.09
N PRO A 73 -19.47 7.25 5.50
CA PRO A 73 -19.21 5.93 6.06
C PRO A 73 -17.73 5.71 6.38
N ALA A 74 -17.44 4.75 7.26
CA ALA A 74 -16.08 4.45 7.68
C ALA A 74 -15.16 4.13 6.47
N GLY A 75 -13.97 4.75 6.46
CA GLY A 75 -12.97 4.57 5.41
C GLY A 75 -13.15 5.45 4.16
N LEU A 76 -14.16 6.32 4.15
CA LEU A 76 -14.37 7.31 3.10
C LEU A 76 -14.09 8.72 3.64
N ARG A 77 -13.56 9.59 2.77
CA ARG A 77 -13.32 11.00 3.06
C ARG A 77 -14.32 11.84 2.27
N CYS A 78 -14.88 12.85 2.93
CA CYS A 78 -15.68 13.84 2.26
C CYS A 78 -14.78 14.79 1.49
N ILE A 79 -14.93 14.83 0.17
CA ILE A 79 -14.36 15.89 -0.66
C ILE A 79 -15.49 16.77 -1.16
N ASP A 80 -15.20 18.04 -1.38
CA ASP A 80 -16.13 18.97 -2.00
C ASP A 80 -16.54 18.49 -3.40
N LEU A 81 -17.78 18.77 -3.83
CA LEU A 81 -18.26 18.29 -5.12
C LEU A 81 -17.45 18.93 -6.26
N PRO A 82 -16.69 18.16 -7.05
CA PRO A 82 -15.89 18.75 -8.12
C PRO A 82 -16.80 19.40 -9.17
N GLY A 83 -16.58 20.69 -9.44
CA GLY A 83 -17.31 21.42 -10.47
C GLY A 83 -18.62 22.06 -10.01
N ASP A 84 -18.85 22.22 -8.71
CA ASP A 84 -19.87 23.15 -8.21
C ASP A 84 -19.28 24.54 -7.90
N ASP A 85 -20.16 25.54 -7.76
CA ASP A 85 -19.78 26.92 -7.47
C ASP A 85 -19.59 27.18 -5.97
N CYS A 86 -19.60 26.13 -5.13
CA CYS A 86 -19.45 26.26 -3.68
C CYS A 86 -17.97 26.33 -3.33
N ASP A 87 -17.49 27.49 -2.90
CA ASP A 87 -16.10 27.65 -2.43
C ASP A 87 -16.05 27.46 -0.90
N PRO A 88 -15.40 26.40 -0.37
CA PRO A 88 -15.29 26.16 1.06
C PRO A 88 -14.62 27.32 1.83
N ALA A 89 -13.79 28.13 1.17
CA ALA A 89 -13.12 29.29 1.77
C ALA A 89 -14.00 30.55 1.80
N ARG A 90 -15.14 30.57 1.10
CA ARG A 90 -16.04 31.72 1.00
C ARG A 90 -17.52 31.42 1.31
N GLY A 91 -17.88 30.15 1.51
CA GLY A 91 -19.22 29.69 1.89
C GLY A 91 -19.31 28.93 3.22
N GLY A 92 -18.28 28.17 3.61
CA GLY A 92 -18.24 27.46 4.91
C GLY A 92 -18.67 25.98 4.86
N ALA A 93 -18.91 25.41 6.04
CA ALA A 93 -19.09 23.97 6.32
C ALA A 93 -20.37 23.33 5.73
N ASP A 94 -21.17 24.11 5.01
CA ASP A 94 -22.43 23.74 4.38
C ASP A 94 -22.30 23.34 2.91
N CYS A 95 -21.10 23.34 2.33
CA CYS A 95 -20.88 22.81 0.97
C CYS A 95 -21.21 21.32 0.89
N ILE A 96 -21.92 20.94 -0.18
CA ILE A 96 -22.30 19.56 -0.44
C ILE A 96 -21.10 18.81 -1.02
N GLY A 97 -20.69 17.74 -0.35
CA GLY A 97 -19.56 16.93 -0.77
C GLY A 97 -19.97 15.56 -1.29
N VAL A 98 -18.96 14.82 -1.74
CA VAL A 98 -19.04 13.43 -2.17
C VAL A 98 -18.05 12.56 -1.39
N CYS A 99 -18.51 11.40 -0.92
CA CYS A 99 -17.69 10.43 -0.22
C CYS A 99 -16.88 9.61 -1.19
N VAL A 100 -15.59 9.91 -1.28
CA VAL A 100 -14.62 9.14 -2.06
C VAL A 100 -13.80 8.25 -1.14
N ARG A 101 -13.13 7.23 -1.70
CA ARG A 101 -12.10 6.50 -0.94
C ARG A 101 -11.05 7.50 -0.49
N GLY A 102 -11.00 7.72 0.83
CA GLY A 102 -10.13 8.68 1.46
C GLY A 102 -8.75 8.09 1.65
N GLY A 103 -7.92 8.13 0.61
CA GLY A 103 -6.54 7.68 0.69
C GLY A 103 -6.37 6.17 0.82
N PRO A 104 -5.18 5.71 1.28
CA PRO A 104 -4.88 4.30 1.48
C PRO A 104 -5.93 3.53 2.28
N THR A 105 -6.06 2.22 2.04
CA THR A 105 -6.80 1.36 2.97
C THR A 105 -6.09 1.31 4.34
N ALA A 106 -6.85 1.03 5.41
CA ALA A 106 -6.27 0.83 6.74
C ALA A 106 -5.20 -0.28 6.75
N ALA A 107 -5.38 -1.32 5.93
CA ALA A 107 -4.40 -2.38 5.74
C ALA A 107 -3.11 -1.88 5.08
N ARG A 108 -3.19 -1.02 4.06
CA ARG A 108 -2.01 -0.40 3.43
C ARG A 108 -1.22 0.46 4.42
N CYS A 109 -1.91 1.12 5.35
CA CYS A 109 -1.29 1.94 6.39
C CYS A 109 -0.94 1.21 7.69
N ALA A 110 -1.27 -0.08 7.79
CA ALA A 110 -1.04 -0.87 8.98
C ALA A 110 0.47 -1.14 9.12
N ASN A 111 1.10 -0.47 10.07
CA ASN A 111 2.47 -0.73 10.45
C ASN A 111 2.61 -0.55 11.97
N PRO A 112 2.91 -1.62 12.73
CA PRO A 112 2.97 -1.55 14.19
C PRO A 112 4.14 -0.72 14.72
N ARG A 113 5.04 -0.27 13.86
CA ARG A 113 6.17 0.61 14.21
C ARG A 113 5.87 2.09 13.96
N ARG A 114 4.71 2.42 13.38
CA ARG A 114 4.27 3.80 13.14
C ARG A 114 3.37 4.26 14.29
N THR A 115 3.77 5.37 14.91
CA THR A 115 2.90 6.17 15.76
C THR A 115 2.46 7.38 14.94
N TYR A 116 1.16 7.52 14.71
CA TYR A 116 0.60 8.62 13.93
C TYR A 116 0.37 9.85 14.81
N ILE A 117 0.78 11.01 14.31
CA ILE A 117 0.38 12.32 14.83
C ILE A 117 -0.90 12.76 14.12
N SER A 118 -0.94 12.61 12.79
CA SER A 118 -2.15 12.79 12.00
C SER A 118 -2.25 11.74 10.90
N ARG A 119 -3.49 11.36 10.57
CA ARG A 119 -3.83 10.48 9.45
C ARG A 119 -4.26 11.26 8.21
N ASP A 120 -4.24 12.59 8.28
CA ASP A 120 -4.56 13.47 7.16
C ASP A 120 -3.27 14.04 6.55
N PRO A 121 -2.88 13.61 5.32
CA PRO A 121 -1.71 14.13 4.64
C PRO A 121 -1.73 15.65 4.42
N ALA A 122 -2.91 16.25 4.26
CA ALA A 122 -3.02 17.70 4.06
C ALA A 122 -2.66 18.45 5.35
N GLN A 123 -3.10 17.96 6.51
CA GLN A 123 -2.68 18.54 7.79
C GLN A 123 -1.20 18.33 8.04
N CYS A 124 -0.64 17.20 7.60
CA CYS A 124 0.79 16.91 7.76
C CYS A 124 1.69 17.94 7.08
N ALA A 125 1.28 18.48 5.93
CA ALA A 125 2.02 19.53 5.24
C ALA A 125 2.06 20.87 5.99
N ALA A 126 1.07 21.12 6.85
CA ALA A 126 0.94 22.38 7.59
C ALA A 126 1.54 22.33 9.01
N MET A 127 1.93 21.16 9.51
CA MET A 127 2.43 20.99 10.88
C MET A 127 3.92 20.62 10.93
N LEU A 128 4.63 21.12 11.95
CA LEU A 128 6.00 20.73 12.28
C LEU A 128 6.00 19.82 13.51
N PHE A 129 6.56 18.62 13.39
CA PHE A 129 6.68 17.67 14.49
C PHE A 129 8.10 17.13 14.65
N ARG A 130 8.44 16.81 15.89
CA ARG A 130 9.71 16.17 16.28
C ARG A 130 9.39 14.83 16.93
N CYS A 131 10.24 13.85 16.68
CA CYS A 131 10.10 12.52 17.26
C CYS A 131 11.01 12.37 18.48
N GLU A 132 10.58 11.52 19.41
CA GLU A 132 11.42 11.08 20.52
C GLU A 132 12.68 10.36 20.00
N PRO A 133 13.78 10.35 20.79
CA PRO A 133 14.99 9.63 20.40
C PRO A 133 14.71 8.20 19.93
N GLY A 134 15.35 7.84 18.81
CA GLY A 134 15.22 6.58 18.08
C GLY A 134 13.83 6.28 17.50
N PHE A 135 13.08 7.34 17.22
CA PHE A 135 12.10 7.38 16.16
C PHE A 135 12.56 8.34 15.07
N ARG A 136 12.23 8.05 13.81
CA ARG A 136 12.43 8.98 12.68
C ARG A 136 11.08 9.53 12.23
N PRO A 137 11.01 10.81 11.83
CA PRO A 137 9.78 11.34 11.26
C PRO A 137 9.45 10.66 9.93
N PHE A 138 8.17 10.53 9.63
CA PHE A 138 7.65 10.14 8.32
C PHE A 138 6.46 11.02 7.94
N SER A 139 6.27 11.23 6.64
CA SER A 139 5.09 11.87 6.06
C SER A 139 4.85 11.25 4.69
N ASP A 140 3.74 10.56 4.52
CA ASP A 140 3.34 9.90 3.28
C ASP A 140 1.81 9.92 3.12
N GLU A 141 1.30 9.21 2.12
CA GLU A 141 -0.14 9.10 1.83
C GLU A 141 -0.98 8.52 2.99
N CYS A 142 -0.38 7.86 3.97
CA CYS A 142 -1.07 7.40 5.18
C CYS A 142 -1.20 8.47 6.27
N GLY A 143 -0.52 9.60 6.11
CA GLY A 143 -0.40 10.67 7.10
C GLY A 143 1.05 10.84 7.57
N CYS A 144 1.22 11.27 8.80
CA CYS A 144 2.52 11.61 9.35
C CYS A 144 2.66 11.22 10.82
N GLY A 145 3.90 11.05 11.24
CA GLY A 145 4.24 10.78 12.62
C GLY A 145 5.64 10.21 12.77
N CYS A 146 5.79 9.32 13.74
CA CYS A 146 7.08 8.80 14.17
C CYS A 146 7.17 7.30 13.92
N LEU A 147 8.19 6.89 13.17
CA LEU A 147 8.50 5.48 12.89
C LEU A 147 9.63 5.04 13.82
N ARG A 148 9.41 3.97 14.60
CA ARG A 148 10.45 3.37 15.44
C ARG A 148 11.57 2.81 14.56
N VAL A 149 12.79 3.35 14.68
CA VAL A 149 14.00 2.77 14.06
C VAL A 149 14.57 1.71 15.00
N GLY A 150 15.00 0.55 14.45
CA GLY A 150 15.42 -0.62 15.26
C GLY A 150 14.38 -1.74 15.42
N GLY A 151 14.77 -2.97 15.04
CA GLY A 151 13.99 -4.22 15.11
C GLY A 151 14.18 -4.96 16.45
N PRO A 152 13.63 -6.18 16.61
CA PRO A 152 13.63 -6.91 17.88
C PRO A 152 15.08 -7.14 18.35
N GLY A 153 15.44 -6.48 19.46
CA GLY A 153 16.79 -6.42 20.03
C GLY A 153 17.30 -4.99 20.20
N GLY A 154 17.05 -4.09 19.26
CA GLY A 154 17.53 -2.71 19.34
C GLY A 154 16.41 -1.72 19.56
N GLY A 155 16.22 -1.26 20.81
CA GLY A 155 15.42 -0.07 21.11
C GLY A 155 15.93 1.20 20.38
N PRO A 156 15.28 2.35 20.59
CA PRO A 156 15.68 3.60 19.97
C PRO A 156 17.18 3.88 20.16
N GLY A 157 17.91 4.06 19.05
CA GLY A 157 19.36 4.28 19.08
C GLY A 157 20.20 3.02 19.28
N ARG A 158 19.61 1.81 19.24
CA ARG A 158 20.35 0.57 19.44
C ARG A 158 20.57 -0.20 18.15
N VAL A 159 21.80 -0.59 17.89
CA VAL A 159 22.21 -1.37 16.70
C VAL A 159 22.69 -2.76 17.11
N ARG A 160 22.32 -3.79 16.34
CA ARG A 160 22.83 -5.15 16.58
C ARG A 160 24.29 -5.22 16.12
N CYS A 161 25.15 -5.84 16.93
CA CYS A 161 26.56 -6.03 16.67
C CYS A 161 26.94 -7.46 17.06
N ARG A 162 26.80 -8.40 16.12
CA ARG A 162 26.83 -9.86 16.36
C ARG A 162 25.86 -10.30 17.46
N GLU A 163 26.36 -10.64 18.64
CA GLU A 163 25.59 -11.06 19.81
C GLU A 163 25.20 -9.89 20.73
N ASN A 164 25.86 -8.73 20.57
CA ASN A 164 25.62 -7.54 21.36
C ASN A 164 24.60 -6.61 20.70
N ILE A 165 24.01 -5.75 21.53
CA ILE A 165 23.14 -4.64 21.11
C ILE A 165 23.77 -3.37 21.64
N CYS A 166 24.33 -2.55 20.75
CA CYS A 166 24.92 -1.26 21.11
C CYS A 166 23.85 -0.28 21.56
N GLY A 167 24.19 0.60 22.49
CA GLY A 167 23.29 1.59 23.07
C GLY A 167 23.06 2.82 22.18
N PRO A 168 22.11 3.69 22.57
CA PRO A 168 21.97 5.01 21.97
C PRO A 168 23.28 5.79 22.05
N GLY A 169 23.73 6.37 20.93
CA GLY A 169 24.99 7.10 20.87
C GLY A 169 26.21 6.24 20.56
N GLU A 170 26.01 4.94 20.27
CA GLU A 170 27.07 4.01 19.88
C GLU A 170 26.81 3.44 18.48
N TYR A 171 27.88 3.05 17.79
CA TYR A 171 27.84 2.29 16.54
C TYR A 171 28.50 0.92 16.73
N CYS A 172 28.16 -0.03 15.86
CA CYS A 172 28.87 -1.31 15.81
C CYS A 172 30.24 -1.07 15.18
N CYS A 173 31.26 -0.99 16.04
CA CYS A 173 32.64 -0.73 15.65
C CYS A 173 33.28 -1.97 15.03
N ASN A 174 32.94 -3.15 15.57
CA ASN A 174 33.48 -4.40 15.06
C ASN A 174 32.45 -5.52 15.17
N GLU A 175 31.83 -5.86 14.05
CA GLU A 175 30.86 -6.97 13.97
C GLU A 175 31.50 -8.32 14.29
N SER A 176 32.78 -8.52 13.98
CA SER A 176 33.47 -9.78 14.31
C SER A 176 33.62 -9.97 15.81
N CYS A 177 33.72 -8.88 16.56
CA CYS A 177 33.93 -8.94 18.01
C CYS A 177 32.69 -8.51 18.81
N GLY A 178 31.61 -8.10 18.14
CA GLY A 178 30.45 -7.49 18.79
C GLY A 178 30.77 -6.20 19.55
N ILE A 179 31.80 -5.43 19.14
CA ILE A 179 32.26 -4.25 19.88
C ILE A 179 31.40 -3.04 19.54
N CYS A 180 30.85 -2.41 20.57
CA CYS A 180 30.13 -1.15 20.50
C CYS A 180 31.07 0.01 20.85
N ALA A 181 31.11 1.04 20.02
CA ALA A 181 31.93 2.23 20.26
C ALA A 181 31.07 3.50 20.21
N PRO A 182 31.43 4.56 20.96
CA PRO A 182 30.74 5.85 20.88
C PRO A 182 30.82 6.45 19.47
N ILE A 183 29.74 7.10 19.03
CA ILE A 183 29.73 7.85 17.77
C ILE A 183 30.80 8.96 17.83
N GLY A 184 31.74 8.95 16.89
CA GLY A 184 32.90 9.87 16.86
C GLY A 184 34.12 9.39 17.66
N GLY A 185 34.03 8.24 18.33
CA GLY A 185 35.15 7.57 18.99
C GLY A 185 36.03 6.77 18.02
N PHE A 186 37.24 6.45 18.47
CA PHE A 186 38.16 5.57 17.75
C PHE A 186 37.73 4.11 17.86
N CYS A 187 38.00 3.34 16.82
CA CYS A 187 37.67 1.93 16.73
C CYS A 187 38.83 1.15 16.12
N THR A 188 39.09 -0.04 16.65
CA THR A 188 40.05 -1.01 16.11
C THR A 188 39.29 -2.12 15.39
N GLN A 189 39.65 -2.37 14.12
CA GLN A 189 39.04 -3.42 13.30
C GLN A 189 39.86 -4.71 13.33
N GLU A 190 39.79 -5.44 14.45
CA GLU A 190 40.40 -6.76 14.60
C GLU A 190 39.42 -7.89 14.30
N PHE A 191 39.92 -9.10 14.02
CA PHE A 191 39.07 -10.27 13.82
C PHE A 191 39.04 -11.11 15.11
N CYS A 192 37.86 -11.28 15.70
CA CYS A 192 37.63 -12.23 16.78
C CYS A 192 37.12 -13.57 16.23
N GLN A 193 37.67 -14.66 16.75
CA GLN A 193 37.23 -16.03 16.48
C GLN A 193 36.14 -16.45 17.46
#